data_AF-A0A6H1A196-F1
#
_entry.id   AF-A0A6H1A196-F1
#
_cell.length_a   1.000
_cell.length_b   1.000
_cell.length_c   1.000
_cell.angle_alpha   90.00
_cell.angle_beta   90.00
_cell.angle_gamma   90.00
#
_symmetry.space_group_name_H-M   'P 1'
#
loop_
_entity.id
_entity.type
_entity.pdbx_description
1 polymer ?
#
loop_
_entity_poly.entity_id
_entity_poly.type
_entity_poly.pdbx_seq_one_letter_code
_entity_poly.pdbx_strand_id
1 'polypeptide(L)'
;MAGVRRQLRIALAGASALLAVGAATFGMSNGHAEMARWETARTALTSDTVPNRVHDHSTHDHGAGSDPHSHGSITSKPQAQPSRGMVYASLTVARSGACKGLYAVKGKGACSHGPDAPPAGHDVRRDVQPVAGLDTQSAATAVNCFGNGTDGNRVQVLYVYSGTSRYQQYLASFQTWARGMDDIYNDSAAKTGGERHIRFVTDEDCVPTVTPVQVSSGAMGDFGWMIDELRNRGFDRTDRKYTVFGDANVYCGIGEFAGDTRKTADNHSNFGPSFARTDAGCWGPQVIAHELGHNLGAVNNNAPSSTGGAHCTDEYDVMCYSDSPYYPPMRFVCAASQESLLDCGNNDYFNTSPPAGSYLANYWNMADSVFLERSDGDDPGPDPDPDPEQCTGFGNSQTGRLDQGGDARVPDGNYYWSRYAGRHTACLAGPDGTDFDLYFQKWNGSSWVTVQKSATETSDEAIDYQGDSGYYRYWIDAWSGSGAWTMGWSAPR
;
A
#
# COMPACT_ATOMS: atom_id res chain seq x y z
N MET A 1 7.29 78.43 45.54
CA MET A 1 8.20 79.30 44.75
C MET A 1 8.81 78.47 43.61
N ALA A 2 9.73 79.04 42.81
CA ALA A 2 10.25 78.44 41.57
C ALA A 2 11.01 77.10 41.78
N GLY A 3 11.29 76.30 40.74
CA GLY A 3 11.19 76.64 39.31
C GLY A 3 11.18 75.46 38.31
N VAL A 4 11.50 75.77 37.04
CA VAL A 4 11.17 74.97 35.84
C VAL A 4 12.36 74.83 34.90
N ARG A 5 12.59 73.61 34.34
CA ARG A 5 13.08 73.29 32.97
C ARG A 5 13.20 71.75 32.81
N ARG A 6 12.58 71.12 31.80
CA ARG A 6 13.06 70.84 30.41
C ARG A 6 14.28 69.90 30.38
N GLN A 7 14.40 68.87 29.52
CA GLN A 7 13.60 68.26 28.42
C GLN A 7 14.09 66.78 28.24
N LEU A 8 13.65 65.87 27.34
CA LEU A 8 12.92 65.93 26.05
C LEU A 8 12.16 64.60 25.74
N ARG A 9 11.01 64.71 25.04
CA ARG A 9 10.28 63.74 24.16
C ARG A 9 10.42 62.20 24.31
N ILE A 10 9.28 61.57 24.58
CA ILE A 10 8.82 60.32 23.91
C ILE A 10 7.73 60.72 22.89
N ALA A 11 7.69 60.07 21.72
CA ALA A 11 6.61 60.14 20.73
C ALA A 11 6.83 59.10 19.60
N LEU A 12 5.82 58.49 18.95
CA LEU A 12 4.43 58.18 19.36
C LEU A 12 3.85 57.18 18.32
N ALA A 13 2.59 56.76 18.53
CA ALA A 13 1.72 56.00 17.61
C ALA A 13 2.02 54.49 17.45
N GLY A 14 1.00 53.64 17.28
CA GLY A 14 -0.43 53.95 17.38
C GLY A 14 -1.30 52.70 17.31
N ALA A 15 -2.31 52.63 18.18
CA ALA A 15 -3.29 51.55 18.21
C ALA A 15 -4.66 52.08 17.74
N SER A 16 -5.28 51.37 16.80
CA SER A 16 -6.70 51.48 16.45
C SER A 16 -7.18 50.10 16.04
N ALA A 17 -8.08 49.52 16.84
CA ALA A 17 -8.66 48.21 16.54
C ALA A 17 -9.91 48.36 15.67
N LEU A 18 -10.13 47.38 14.78
CA LEU A 18 -11.39 47.17 14.07
C LEU A 18 -11.79 45.71 14.25
N LEU A 19 -12.99 45.48 14.74
CA LEU A 19 -13.55 44.15 14.97
C LEU A 19 -14.13 43.59 13.67
N ALA A 20 -13.73 42.38 13.31
CA ALA A 20 -14.41 41.53 12.35
C ALA A 20 -14.54 40.13 12.99
N VAL A 21 -15.68 39.47 12.78
CA VAL A 21 -15.99 38.15 13.37
C VAL A 21 -16.26 37.15 12.26
N GLY A 22 -15.66 35.95 12.38
CA GLY A 22 -16.15 34.74 11.73
C GLY A 22 -15.40 34.28 10.48
N ALA A 23 -14.31 33.53 10.68
CA ALA A 23 -13.93 32.38 9.85
C ALA A 23 -12.85 31.57 10.60
N ALA A 24 -13.18 30.34 11.04
CA ALA A 24 -12.23 29.49 11.77
C ALA A 24 -11.54 28.51 10.82
N THR A 25 -10.47 28.94 10.15
CA THR A 25 -9.61 28.07 9.33
C THR A 25 -8.66 27.29 10.23
N PHE A 26 -9.09 26.10 10.69
CA PHE A 26 -8.25 25.15 11.43
C PHE A 26 -7.56 24.16 10.48
N GLY A 27 -6.32 23.78 10.79
CA GLY A 27 -5.76 22.48 10.36
C GLY A 27 -5.13 22.35 8.97
N MET A 28 -4.21 23.22 8.55
CA MET A 28 -3.35 22.97 7.36
C MET A 28 -1.85 23.29 7.52
N SER A 29 -1.40 23.90 8.63
CA SER A 29 -0.04 24.46 8.73
C SER A 29 1.09 23.46 9.02
N ASN A 30 0.79 22.26 9.53
CA ASN A 30 1.82 21.46 10.22
C ASN A 30 2.50 20.42 9.33
N GLY A 31 1.79 19.73 8.43
CA GLY A 31 2.39 18.71 7.54
C GLY A 31 3.42 19.30 6.56
N HIS A 32 3.15 20.48 6.01
CA HIS A 32 4.09 21.19 5.13
C HIS A 32 5.43 21.54 5.81
N ALA A 33 5.48 21.60 7.15
CA ALA A 33 6.70 21.91 7.90
C ALA A 33 7.70 20.74 7.99
N GLU A 34 7.26 19.49 7.75
CA GLU A 34 8.15 18.34 7.60
C GLU A 34 8.51 18.05 6.13
N MET A 35 7.58 18.23 5.19
CA MET A 35 7.88 18.25 3.75
C MET A 35 9.05 19.20 3.43
N ALA A 36 9.03 20.43 3.99
CA ALA A 36 10.11 21.40 3.82
C ALA A 36 11.47 20.95 4.41
N ARG A 37 11.49 20.02 5.37
CA ARG A 37 12.74 19.44 5.92
C ARG A 37 13.30 18.38 4.97
N TRP A 38 12.45 17.59 4.34
CA TRP A 38 12.85 16.69 3.25
C TRP A 38 13.41 17.47 2.05
N GLU A 39 12.80 18.59 1.67
CA GLU A 39 13.38 19.48 0.63
C GLU A 39 14.72 20.12 1.05
N THR A 40 14.92 20.36 2.35
CA THR A 40 16.21 20.83 2.89
C THR A 40 17.29 19.75 2.78
N ALA A 41 16.95 18.47 3.02
CA ALA A 41 17.85 17.34 2.78
C ALA A 41 18.15 17.15 1.28
N ARG A 42 17.12 17.26 0.42
CA ARG A 42 17.25 17.24 -1.05
C ARG A 42 18.26 18.29 -1.57
N THR A 43 18.33 19.45 -0.91
CA THR A 43 19.28 20.53 -1.25
C THR A 43 20.72 20.25 -0.79
N ALA A 44 20.92 19.42 0.24
CA ALA A 44 22.25 19.03 0.70
C ALA A 44 22.92 18.00 -0.24
N LEU A 45 22.12 17.12 -0.88
CA LEU A 45 22.61 16.10 -1.81
C LEU A 45 23.07 16.67 -3.17
N THR A 46 22.56 17.85 -3.57
CA THR A 46 22.93 18.51 -4.84
C THR A 46 24.32 19.19 -4.84
N SER A 47 25.17 18.97 -3.83
CA SER A 47 26.42 19.71 -3.66
C SER A 47 27.65 19.13 -4.37
N ASP A 48 27.67 17.84 -4.72
CA ASP A 48 28.85 17.22 -5.35
C ASP A 48 28.80 17.28 -6.88
N THR A 49 29.69 18.09 -7.46
CA THR A 49 29.82 18.26 -8.91
C THR A 49 30.45 17.04 -9.59
N VAL A 50 29.62 16.05 -9.95
CA VAL A 50 30.00 15.00 -10.89
C VAL A 50 30.14 15.62 -12.29
N PRO A 51 31.28 15.44 -12.99
CA PRO A 51 31.52 16.13 -14.26
C PRO A 51 30.64 15.57 -15.39
N ASN A 52 29.75 16.42 -15.91
CA ASN A 52 28.87 16.10 -17.05
C ASN A 52 29.69 15.60 -18.25
N ARG A 53 29.50 14.33 -18.62
CA ARG A 53 30.22 13.66 -19.69
C ARG A 53 29.25 13.18 -20.77
N VAL A 54 28.85 14.13 -21.62
CA VAL A 54 28.02 13.89 -22.82
C VAL A 54 28.59 12.70 -23.60
N HIS A 55 27.78 11.66 -23.78
CA HIS A 55 28.10 10.51 -24.63
C HIS A 55 26.95 10.20 -25.59
N ASP A 56 27.37 9.86 -26.79
CA ASP A 56 26.65 9.87 -28.06
C ASP A 56 25.40 8.97 -28.12
N HIS A 57 24.36 9.42 -28.84
CA HIS A 57 23.15 8.65 -29.11
C HIS A 57 23.38 7.64 -30.24
N SER A 58 24.04 6.52 -29.93
CA SER A 58 24.14 5.39 -30.84
C SER A 58 23.14 4.30 -30.48
N THR A 59 22.12 4.10 -31.33
CA THR A 59 21.21 2.96 -31.24
C THR A 59 21.99 1.67 -31.44
N HIS A 60 21.75 0.66 -30.60
CA HIS A 60 22.29 -0.68 -30.80
C HIS A 60 21.15 -1.68 -31.06
N ASP A 61 21.36 -2.46 -32.12
CA ASP A 61 20.39 -3.40 -32.70
C ASP A 61 20.37 -4.69 -31.86
N HIS A 62 19.23 -5.00 -31.24
CA HIS A 62 19.07 -6.20 -30.44
C HIS A 62 18.81 -7.40 -31.35
N GLY A 63 19.87 -8.19 -31.61
CA GLY A 63 19.81 -9.37 -32.47
C GLY A 63 18.70 -10.35 -32.05
N ALA A 64 17.83 -10.68 -33.01
CA ALA A 64 16.65 -11.50 -32.77
C ALA A 64 16.98 -12.89 -32.20
N GLY A 65 16.43 -13.22 -31.02
CA GLY A 65 16.55 -14.56 -30.43
C GLY A 65 16.26 -14.65 -28.92
N SER A 66 16.31 -13.55 -28.18
CA SER A 66 15.97 -13.50 -26.75
C SER A 66 14.59 -12.92 -26.49
N ASP A 67 13.88 -13.48 -25.52
CA ASP A 67 12.72 -12.86 -24.88
C ASP A 67 13.15 -11.50 -24.26
N PRO A 68 12.48 -10.37 -24.59
CA PRO A 68 12.85 -9.06 -24.04
C PRO A 68 12.67 -8.96 -22.52
N HIS A 69 11.96 -9.90 -21.89
CA HIS A 69 11.73 -9.98 -20.45
C HIS A 69 12.64 -10.99 -19.73
N SER A 70 13.73 -11.43 -20.36
CA SER A 70 14.71 -12.40 -19.80
C SER A 70 15.93 -11.71 -19.15
N HIS A 71 15.75 -11.14 -17.96
CA HIS A 71 16.82 -10.44 -17.22
C HIS A 71 17.76 -11.42 -16.47
N GLY A 72 18.63 -10.87 -15.63
CA GLY A 72 19.51 -11.63 -14.73
C GLY A 72 18.75 -12.44 -13.67
N SER A 73 19.48 -13.19 -12.86
CA SER A 73 18.93 -13.89 -11.69
C SER A 73 19.99 -14.11 -10.63
N ILE A 74 19.62 -14.15 -9.34
CA ILE A 74 20.57 -14.36 -8.25
C ILE A 74 21.20 -15.75 -8.37
N THR A 75 22.46 -15.80 -8.79
CA THR A 75 23.23 -17.05 -9.06
C THR A 75 24.25 -17.39 -7.98
N SER A 76 24.62 -16.41 -7.15
CA SER A 76 25.62 -16.52 -6.09
C SER A 76 25.24 -15.65 -4.89
N LYS A 77 25.88 -15.89 -3.74
CA LYS A 77 25.66 -15.13 -2.51
C LYS A 77 26.86 -14.20 -2.28
N PRO A 78 26.66 -12.87 -2.13
CA PRO A 78 27.75 -11.95 -1.84
C PRO A 78 28.52 -12.27 -0.55
N GLN A 79 29.72 -11.70 -0.43
CA GLN A 79 30.40 -11.65 0.86
C GLN A 79 29.56 -10.81 1.83
N ALA A 80 29.23 -11.39 2.98
CA ALA A 80 28.46 -10.70 4.01
C ALA A 80 29.20 -9.46 4.55
N GLN A 81 28.46 -8.38 4.75
CA GLN A 81 28.94 -7.10 5.27
C GLN A 81 28.02 -6.64 6.40
N PRO A 82 28.12 -7.19 7.62
CA PRO A 82 27.24 -6.83 8.74
C PRO A 82 27.31 -5.35 9.13
N SER A 83 28.38 -4.64 8.76
CA SER A 83 28.50 -3.18 8.90
C SER A 83 27.60 -2.37 7.95
N ARG A 84 26.95 -3.02 6.98
CA ARG A 84 26.04 -2.45 5.99
C ARG A 84 24.74 -3.27 5.87
N GLY A 85 24.32 -3.99 6.91
CA GLY A 85 23.10 -4.80 6.88
C GLY A 85 23.15 -6.11 6.07
N MET A 86 24.20 -6.34 5.27
CA MET A 86 24.26 -7.45 4.30
C MET A 86 24.47 -8.83 4.98
N VAL A 87 23.44 -9.38 5.63
CA VAL A 87 23.49 -10.58 6.48
C VAL A 87 22.64 -11.73 5.92
N TYR A 88 23.31 -12.73 5.34
CA TYR A 88 22.68 -13.83 4.61
C TYR A 88 22.74 -15.17 5.38
N ALA A 89 22.38 -15.20 6.67
CA ALA A 89 22.56 -16.39 7.51
C ALA A 89 21.50 -17.49 7.23
N SER A 90 20.21 -17.14 7.23
CA SER A 90 19.08 -17.99 6.84
C SER A 90 18.87 -18.17 5.33
N LEU A 91 19.59 -17.42 4.49
CA LEU A 91 19.37 -17.39 3.05
C LEU A 91 20.23 -18.40 2.27
N THR A 92 19.64 -19.00 1.23
CA THR A 92 20.31 -19.90 0.26
C THR A 92 19.86 -19.59 -1.16
N VAL A 93 20.82 -19.41 -2.08
CA VAL A 93 20.53 -19.19 -3.52
C VAL A 93 19.75 -20.38 -4.08
N ALA A 94 18.54 -20.14 -4.58
CA ALA A 94 17.67 -21.17 -5.10
C ALA A 94 17.81 -21.28 -6.63
N ARG A 95 18.13 -22.50 -7.09
CA ARG A 95 18.41 -22.82 -8.51
C ARG A 95 17.24 -23.50 -9.22
N SER A 96 16.17 -23.78 -8.49
CA SER A 96 14.96 -24.48 -8.92
C SER A 96 13.83 -24.26 -7.91
N GLY A 97 12.60 -24.68 -8.25
CA GLY A 97 11.39 -24.40 -7.46
C GLY A 97 10.90 -22.96 -7.63
N ALA A 98 9.93 -22.54 -6.80
CA ALA A 98 9.36 -21.20 -6.85
C ALA A 98 10.42 -20.09 -6.71
N CYS A 99 11.37 -20.25 -5.77
CA CYS A 99 12.44 -19.28 -5.52
C CYS A 99 13.55 -19.24 -6.58
N LYS A 100 13.39 -19.85 -7.76
CA LYS A 100 14.47 -19.96 -8.76
C LYS A 100 14.95 -18.57 -9.19
N GLY A 101 16.21 -18.25 -8.88
CA GLY A 101 16.81 -16.96 -9.18
C GLY A 101 16.69 -15.92 -8.06
N LEU A 102 16.23 -16.34 -6.88
CA LEU A 102 16.16 -15.57 -5.64
C LEU A 102 16.89 -16.34 -4.51
N TYR A 103 16.84 -15.84 -3.28
CA TYR A 103 17.14 -16.67 -2.11
C TYR A 103 15.90 -17.41 -1.63
N ALA A 104 16.01 -18.71 -1.37
CA ALA A 104 15.07 -19.41 -0.50
C ALA A 104 15.43 -19.17 0.97
N VAL A 105 14.43 -18.89 1.80
CA VAL A 105 14.57 -18.79 3.26
C VAL A 105 14.53 -20.20 3.84
N LYS A 106 15.62 -20.62 4.52
CA LYS A 106 15.85 -22.02 4.92
C LYS A 106 14.66 -22.64 5.67
N GLY A 107 14.00 -23.60 5.02
CA GLY A 107 12.92 -24.38 5.61
C GLY A 107 11.66 -23.58 5.94
N LYS A 108 11.36 -22.51 5.19
CA LYS A 108 10.14 -21.70 5.35
C LYS A 108 9.11 -21.88 4.23
N GLY A 109 9.48 -22.52 3.13
CA GLY A 109 8.69 -22.56 1.88
C GLY A 109 8.67 -21.24 1.11
N ALA A 110 9.28 -20.19 1.65
CA ALA A 110 9.25 -18.83 1.12
C ALA A 110 10.59 -18.40 0.50
N CYS A 111 10.51 -17.36 -0.31
CA CYS A 111 11.62 -16.76 -1.05
C CYS A 111 11.85 -15.32 -0.57
N SER A 112 13.03 -14.77 -0.83
CA SER A 112 13.46 -13.43 -0.42
C SER A 112 14.42 -12.87 -1.46
N HIS A 113 14.33 -11.57 -1.71
CA HIS A 113 15.23 -10.84 -2.61
C HIS A 113 16.66 -10.80 -2.04
N GLY A 114 16.80 -10.57 -0.73
CA GLY A 114 18.06 -10.40 -0.04
C GLY A 114 17.94 -9.46 1.17
N PRO A 115 19.07 -9.06 1.76
CA PRO A 115 19.18 -7.95 2.69
C PRO A 115 19.74 -6.70 2.01
N ASP A 116 19.14 -5.54 2.27
CA ASP A 116 19.46 -4.30 1.55
C ASP A 116 20.68 -3.56 2.08
N ALA A 117 21.36 -2.91 1.15
CA ALA A 117 22.38 -1.93 1.50
C ALA A 117 21.70 -0.64 2.00
N PRO A 118 22.20 0.00 3.08
CA PRO A 118 21.58 1.22 3.57
C PRO A 118 21.63 2.34 2.53
N PRO A 119 20.50 3.04 2.28
CA PRO A 119 20.42 4.17 1.37
C PRO A 119 21.14 5.39 1.96
N ALA A 120 21.28 6.44 1.15
CA ALA A 120 22.03 7.64 1.53
C ALA A 120 21.48 8.28 2.82
N GLY A 121 22.37 8.53 3.79
CA GLY A 121 22.03 9.11 5.09
C GLY A 121 21.73 8.11 6.22
N HIS A 122 21.49 6.83 5.90
CA HIS A 122 21.26 5.78 6.91
C HIS A 122 22.54 5.04 7.31
N ASP A 123 22.59 4.57 8.56
CA ASP A 123 23.65 3.73 9.11
C ASP A 123 23.03 2.66 10.01
N VAL A 124 23.16 1.39 9.61
CA VAL A 124 22.66 0.20 10.32
C VAL A 124 23.21 0.07 11.74
N ARG A 125 24.21 0.87 12.13
CA ARG A 125 24.79 0.92 13.49
C ARG A 125 24.32 2.07 14.36
N ARG A 126 23.47 2.97 13.84
CA ARG A 126 23.06 4.19 14.53
C ARG A 126 21.54 4.36 14.49
N ASP A 127 20.91 3.93 15.58
CA ASP A 127 19.49 4.10 15.85
C ASP A 127 18.93 5.47 15.43
N VAL A 128 17.94 5.43 14.54
CA VAL A 128 17.09 6.57 14.18
C VAL A 128 16.38 7.05 15.44
N GLN A 129 16.33 8.36 15.64
CA GLN A 129 15.72 8.95 16.83
C GLN A 129 14.18 8.99 16.67
N PRO A 130 13.40 8.95 17.77
CA PRO A 130 11.96 9.13 17.70
C PRO A 130 11.60 10.47 17.05
N VAL A 131 10.52 10.50 16.27
CA VAL A 131 10.00 11.71 15.64
C VAL A 131 9.59 12.71 16.73
N ALA A 132 10.24 13.89 16.73
CA ALA A 132 10.17 14.82 17.85
C ALA A 132 8.97 15.78 17.73
N GLY A 133 8.20 15.92 18.80
CA GLY A 133 7.05 16.83 18.87
C GLY A 133 5.71 16.17 18.53
N LEU A 134 5.67 14.84 18.32
CA LEU A 134 4.42 14.08 18.30
C LEU A 134 3.82 14.04 19.71
N ASP A 135 2.80 14.86 19.95
CA ASP A 135 1.98 14.78 21.16
C ASP A 135 0.89 13.71 20.99
N THR A 136 0.62 12.92 22.02
CA THR A 136 -0.10 11.63 21.92
C THR A 136 -1.62 11.76 21.75
N GLN A 137 -2.10 12.93 21.31
CA GLN A 137 -3.50 13.24 21.02
C GLN A 137 -3.70 13.89 19.64
N SER A 138 -2.65 14.00 18.81
CA SER A 138 -2.76 14.58 17.48
C SER A 138 -3.30 13.57 16.46
N ALA A 139 -4.44 13.86 15.84
CA ALA A 139 -5.06 13.04 14.78
C ALA A 139 -4.28 13.02 13.44
N ALA A 140 -3.00 13.43 13.44
CA ALA A 140 -2.11 13.46 12.27
C ALA A 140 -1.54 12.07 11.88
N THR A 141 -2.06 10.99 12.48
CA THR A 141 -1.53 9.62 12.33
C THR A 141 -2.60 8.61 11.91
N ALA A 142 -3.84 9.06 11.70
CA ALA A 142 -4.87 8.23 11.10
C ALA A 142 -4.55 7.96 9.61
N VAL A 143 -4.84 6.74 9.16
CA VAL A 143 -4.89 6.36 7.74
C VAL A 143 -6.35 6.25 7.31
N ASN A 144 -6.61 5.94 6.04
CA ASN A 144 -7.98 5.67 5.60
C ASN A 144 -8.51 4.39 6.27
N CYS A 145 -9.70 4.48 6.89
CA CYS A 145 -10.36 3.35 7.53
C CYS A 145 -11.04 2.45 6.50
N PHE A 146 -10.72 1.16 6.49
CA PHE A 146 -11.35 0.19 5.59
C PHE A 146 -12.04 -0.92 6.38
N GLY A 147 -13.37 -1.01 6.23
CA GLY A 147 -14.23 -1.90 7.01
C GLY A 147 -14.17 -1.58 8.50
N ASN A 148 -13.91 -2.60 9.32
CA ASN A 148 -13.71 -2.48 10.78
C ASN A 148 -12.22 -2.44 11.19
N GLY A 149 -11.34 -2.04 10.27
CA GLY A 149 -9.89 -1.99 10.49
C GLY A 149 -9.21 -3.36 10.66
N THR A 150 -9.93 -4.48 10.71
CA THR A 150 -9.36 -5.76 11.19
C THR A 150 -9.73 -7.00 10.34
N ASP A 151 -10.84 -7.00 9.60
CA ASP A 151 -11.21 -8.11 8.72
C ASP A 151 -10.63 -8.00 7.29
N GLY A 152 -10.55 -9.13 6.60
CA GLY A 152 -10.00 -9.25 5.24
C GLY A 152 -8.48 -9.06 5.16
N ASN A 153 -7.98 -8.92 3.93
CA ASN A 153 -6.56 -8.72 3.64
C ASN A 153 -6.03 -7.43 4.26
N ARG A 154 -5.04 -7.52 5.16
CA ARG A 154 -4.48 -6.35 5.86
C ARG A 154 -2.96 -6.41 6.02
N VAL A 155 -2.32 -5.24 6.05
CA VAL A 155 -0.93 -5.06 6.48
C VAL A 155 -0.91 -4.81 8.00
N GLN A 156 -0.24 -5.66 8.76
CA GLN A 156 -0.16 -5.56 10.22
C GLN A 156 1.23 -5.16 10.68
N VAL A 157 1.33 -4.02 11.38
CA VAL A 157 2.60 -3.48 11.86
C VAL A 157 2.99 -4.17 13.16
N LEU A 158 4.23 -4.66 13.21
CA LEU A 158 4.82 -5.32 14.38
C LEU A 158 6.06 -4.53 14.86
N TYR A 159 6.18 -4.34 16.16
CA TYR A 159 7.42 -3.91 16.80
C TYR A 159 8.04 -5.13 17.50
N VAL A 160 9.16 -5.63 16.98
CA VAL A 160 9.70 -6.95 17.37
C VAL A 160 11.04 -6.77 18.08
N TYR A 161 11.18 -7.30 19.30
CA TYR A 161 12.32 -7.02 20.17
C TYR A 161 12.74 -8.26 20.98
N SER A 162 13.98 -8.27 21.50
CA SER A 162 14.46 -9.35 22.40
C SER A 162 14.95 -8.90 23.77
N GLY A 163 15.15 -7.59 23.98
CA GLY A 163 15.67 -7.01 25.22
C GLY A 163 14.62 -6.20 26.00
N THR A 164 15.04 -5.06 26.55
CA THR A 164 14.12 -4.05 27.08
C THR A 164 13.32 -3.43 25.94
N SER A 165 11.98 -3.46 26.05
CA SER A 165 11.10 -2.84 25.05
C SER A 165 11.24 -1.31 25.04
N ARG A 166 11.39 -0.74 23.85
CA ARG A 166 11.33 0.70 23.56
C ARG A 166 9.97 1.14 23.00
N TYR A 167 8.97 0.25 23.00
CA TYR A 167 7.65 0.48 22.41
C TYR A 167 7.02 1.82 22.82
N GLN A 168 6.99 2.15 24.12
CA GLN A 168 6.42 3.42 24.61
C GLN A 168 7.18 4.68 24.15
N GLN A 169 8.46 4.56 23.78
CA GLN A 169 9.28 5.66 23.26
C GLN A 169 9.05 5.90 21.76
N TYR A 170 8.73 4.84 21.01
CA TYR A 170 8.65 4.88 19.53
C TYR A 170 7.25 4.65 18.95
N LEU A 171 6.23 4.29 19.73
CA LEU A 171 4.88 3.99 19.23
C LEU A 171 4.36 5.05 18.25
N ALA A 172 4.36 6.33 18.65
CA ALA A 172 3.93 7.42 17.79
C ALA A 172 4.80 7.51 16.51
N SER A 173 6.10 7.23 16.58
CA SER A 173 6.99 7.20 15.40
C SER A 173 6.67 6.02 14.48
N PHE A 174 6.43 4.81 15.01
CA PHE A 174 6.03 3.65 14.21
C PHE A 174 4.69 3.88 13.50
N GLN A 175 3.74 4.54 14.17
CA GLN A 175 2.46 4.91 13.58
C GLN A 175 2.61 6.01 12.51
N THR A 176 3.43 7.04 12.76
CA THR A 176 3.76 8.08 11.76
C THR A 176 4.52 7.51 10.57
N TRP A 177 5.41 6.53 10.76
CA TRP A 177 6.09 5.85 9.66
C TRP A 177 5.15 4.92 8.89
N ALA A 178 4.21 4.24 9.56
CA ALA A 178 3.15 3.48 8.88
C ALA A 178 2.25 4.39 8.01
N ARG A 179 1.84 5.55 8.54
CA ARG A 179 1.14 6.59 7.75
C ARG A 179 2.01 7.09 6.59
N GLY A 180 3.29 7.34 6.81
CA GLY A 180 4.22 7.73 5.74
C GLY A 180 4.43 6.67 4.66
N MET A 181 4.18 5.38 4.94
CA MET A 181 4.11 4.36 3.88
C MET A 181 2.83 4.51 3.05
N ASP A 182 1.70 4.78 3.70
CA ASP A 182 0.40 5.00 3.05
C ASP A 182 0.49 6.18 2.06
N ASP A 183 1.09 7.29 2.52
CA ASP A 183 1.36 8.47 1.70
C ASP A 183 2.25 8.15 0.49
N ILE A 184 3.31 7.34 0.65
CA ILE A 184 4.18 6.91 -0.46
C ILE A 184 3.39 6.12 -1.52
N TYR A 185 2.56 5.17 -1.11
CA TYR A 185 1.78 4.35 -2.04
C TYR A 185 0.71 5.20 -2.76
N ASN A 186 0.07 6.13 -2.07
CA ASN A 186 -0.99 6.95 -2.63
C ASN A 186 -0.46 8.10 -3.51
N ASP A 187 0.59 8.81 -3.10
CA ASP A 187 1.26 9.82 -3.95
C ASP A 187 1.82 9.16 -5.23
N SER A 188 2.25 7.89 -5.13
CA SER A 188 2.68 7.13 -6.30
C SER A 188 1.53 6.77 -7.24
N ALA A 189 0.35 6.47 -6.69
CA ALA A 189 -0.86 6.23 -7.48
C ALA A 189 -1.37 7.51 -8.18
N ALA A 190 -1.23 8.66 -7.52
CA ALA A 190 -1.65 9.95 -8.05
C ALA A 190 -0.88 10.33 -9.34
N LYS A 191 0.38 9.88 -9.50
CA LYS A 191 1.16 10.01 -10.77
C LYS A 191 0.42 9.44 -11.97
N THR A 192 -0.35 8.36 -11.78
CA THR A 192 -1.10 7.65 -12.81
C THR A 192 -2.62 7.89 -12.72
N GLY A 193 -3.03 8.94 -11.99
CA GLY A 193 -4.41 9.41 -11.91
C GLY A 193 -5.37 8.53 -11.10
N GLY A 194 -4.83 7.67 -10.23
CA GLY A 194 -5.62 6.88 -9.29
C GLY A 194 -5.15 7.07 -7.84
N GLU A 195 -5.74 6.29 -6.95
CA GLU A 195 -5.42 6.31 -5.51
C GLU A 195 -5.20 4.87 -5.04
N ARG A 196 -4.26 4.66 -4.11
CA ARG A 196 -3.92 3.37 -3.49
C ARG A 196 -3.39 3.57 -2.07
N HIS A 197 -4.27 3.39 -1.11
CA HIS A 197 -3.96 3.33 0.31
C HIS A 197 -3.64 1.90 0.75
N ILE A 198 -2.75 1.76 1.73
CA ILE A 198 -2.41 0.49 2.36
C ILE A 198 -3.53 0.10 3.33
N ARG A 199 -4.09 -1.10 3.18
CA ARG A 199 -5.12 -1.64 4.06
C ARG A 199 -4.50 -2.05 5.41
N PHE A 200 -4.15 -1.10 6.27
CA PHE A 200 -3.55 -1.38 7.58
C PHE A 200 -4.53 -2.04 8.56
N VAL A 201 -4.00 -2.82 9.52
CA VAL A 201 -4.75 -3.21 10.72
C VAL A 201 -4.86 -2.01 11.65
N THR A 202 -6.04 -1.39 11.76
CA THR A 202 -6.28 -0.18 12.57
C THR A 202 -7.08 -0.46 13.84
N ASP A 203 -7.09 0.53 14.74
CA ASP A 203 -8.07 0.65 15.81
C ASP A 203 -9.34 1.40 15.34
N GLU A 204 -10.23 1.74 16.28
CA GLU A 204 -11.50 2.44 16.03
C GLU A 204 -11.33 3.93 15.65
N ASP A 205 -10.16 4.52 15.93
CA ASP A 205 -9.78 5.89 15.52
C ASP A 205 -9.00 5.91 14.19
N CYS A 206 -9.00 4.80 13.45
CA CYS A 206 -8.30 4.62 12.17
C CYS A 206 -6.77 4.76 12.24
N VAL A 207 -6.17 4.59 13.42
CA VAL A 207 -4.72 4.65 13.59
C VAL A 207 -4.12 3.25 13.36
N PRO A 208 -3.01 3.10 12.60
CA PRO A 208 -2.36 1.80 12.45
C PRO A 208 -1.95 1.21 13.81
N THR A 209 -2.36 -0.03 14.07
CA THR A 209 -2.00 -0.75 15.29
C THR A 209 -0.60 -1.32 15.16
N VAL A 210 0.24 -1.06 16.17
CA VAL A 210 1.62 -1.57 16.23
C VAL A 210 1.69 -2.63 17.31
N THR A 211 1.84 -3.89 16.93
CA THR A 211 1.82 -5.01 17.90
C THR A 211 3.21 -5.23 18.49
N PRO A 212 3.46 -5.05 19.80
CA PRO A 212 4.77 -5.34 20.40
C PRO A 212 4.94 -6.86 20.63
N VAL A 213 6.01 -7.45 20.08
CA VAL A 213 6.27 -8.89 20.15
C VAL A 213 7.68 -9.19 20.67
N GLN A 214 7.79 -9.93 21.78
CA GLN A 214 9.09 -10.36 22.30
C GLN A 214 9.51 -11.72 21.71
N VAL A 215 10.68 -11.74 21.06
CA VAL A 215 11.34 -12.92 20.46
C VAL A 215 12.72 -13.16 21.09
N SER A 216 13.38 -14.28 20.78
CA SER A 216 14.76 -14.48 21.23
C SER A 216 15.75 -13.51 20.56
N SER A 217 16.91 -13.31 21.19
CA SER A 217 18.01 -12.58 20.55
C SER A 217 18.59 -13.29 19.32
N GLY A 218 18.36 -14.60 19.18
CA GLY A 218 18.66 -15.36 17.97
C GLY A 218 17.74 -15.00 16.81
N ALA A 219 16.43 -14.91 17.07
CA ALA A 219 15.44 -14.42 16.11
C ALA A 219 15.70 -12.97 15.68
N MET A 220 16.10 -12.07 16.61
CA MET A 220 16.52 -10.72 16.22
C MET A 220 17.80 -10.72 15.36
N GLY A 221 18.66 -11.73 15.50
CA GLY A 221 19.90 -11.89 14.73
C GLY A 221 19.75 -12.53 13.34
N ASP A 222 18.59 -13.08 12.99
CA ASP A 222 18.39 -13.82 11.73
C ASP A 222 16.93 -13.77 11.24
N PHE A 223 16.72 -13.32 10.00
CA PHE A 223 15.38 -13.16 9.41
C PHE A 223 14.56 -14.46 9.37
N GLY A 224 15.17 -15.62 9.12
CA GLY A 224 14.45 -16.89 9.01
C GLY A 224 14.00 -17.42 10.37
N TRP A 225 14.82 -17.23 11.41
CA TRP A 225 14.45 -17.51 12.80
C TRP A 225 13.41 -16.51 13.32
N MET A 226 13.48 -15.23 12.92
CA MET A 226 12.41 -14.27 13.21
C MET A 226 11.05 -14.75 12.68
N ILE A 227 11.00 -15.19 11.42
CA ILE A 227 9.77 -15.72 10.80
C ILE A 227 9.25 -16.96 11.55
N ASP A 228 10.13 -17.88 11.96
CA ASP A 228 9.74 -19.02 12.81
C ASP A 228 9.12 -18.54 14.14
N GLU A 229 9.77 -17.62 14.84
CA GLU A 229 9.29 -17.18 16.15
C GLU A 229 8.03 -16.32 16.10
N LEU A 230 7.78 -15.61 14.99
CA LEU A 230 6.52 -14.89 14.77
C LEU A 230 5.39 -15.85 14.36
N ARG A 231 5.60 -16.78 13.41
CA ARG A 231 4.60 -17.79 13.05
C ARG A 231 4.21 -18.66 14.26
N ASN A 232 5.18 -19.09 15.09
CA ASN A 232 4.92 -19.81 16.35
C ASN A 232 4.18 -18.98 17.44
N ARG A 233 3.93 -17.69 17.22
CA ARG A 233 3.14 -16.80 18.09
C ARG A 233 1.78 -16.42 17.49
N GLY A 234 1.38 -17.03 16.36
CA GLY A 234 0.11 -16.74 15.68
C GLY A 234 0.16 -15.62 14.65
N PHE A 235 1.36 -15.23 14.20
CA PHE A 235 1.55 -14.36 13.04
C PHE A 235 1.70 -15.23 11.77
N ASP A 236 0.68 -16.03 11.48
CA ASP A 236 0.67 -17.05 10.41
C ASP A 236 -0.57 -16.98 9.50
N ARG A 237 -1.38 -15.92 9.61
CA ARG A 237 -2.58 -15.69 8.80
C ARG A 237 -2.26 -15.48 7.31
N THR A 238 -3.03 -16.12 6.44
CA THR A 238 -2.89 -15.99 4.98
C THR A 238 -3.45 -14.70 4.39
N ASP A 239 -4.24 -13.94 5.15
CA ASP A 239 -4.76 -12.61 4.80
C ASP A 239 -3.91 -11.48 5.44
N ARG A 240 -2.61 -11.73 5.67
CA ARG A 240 -1.69 -10.79 6.32
C ARG A 240 -0.33 -10.63 5.64
N LYS A 241 0.07 -9.37 5.47
CA LYS A 241 1.46 -8.94 5.30
C LYS A 241 1.94 -8.37 6.64
N TYR A 242 3.12 -8.73 7.10
CA TYR A 242 3.64 -8.33 8.40
C TYR A 242 4.86 -7.41 8.26
N THR A 243 4.67 -6.12 8.53
CA THR A 243 5.73 -5.11 8.48
C THR A 243 6.37 -4.93 9.84
N VAL A 244 7.67 -5.22 9.94
CA VAL A 244 8.41 -5.38 11.19
C VAL A 244 9.40 -4.24 11.39
N PHE A 245 9.14 -3.41 12.40
CA PHE A 245 10.15 -2.54 13.02
C PHE A 245 10.93 -3.37 14.04
N GLY A 246 12.10 -3.87 13.65
CA GLY A 246 12.96 -4.72 14.46
C GLY A 246 13.85 -3.91 15.42
N ASP A 247 13.75 -4.16 16.72
CA ASP A 247 14.65 -3.59 17.73
C ASP A 247 15.99 -4.34 17.77
N ALA A 248 16.74 -4.12 16.70
CA ALA A 248 18.07 -4.66 16.43
C ALA A 248 18.85 -3.66 15.56
N ASN A 249 20.00 -4.08 15.04
CA ASN A 249 20.88 -3.32 14.15
C ASN A 249 21.62 -4.31 13.24
N VAL A 250 20.86 -5.15 12.52
CA VAL A 250 21.35 -6.31 11.72
C VAL A 250 21.05 -6.14 10.23
N TYR A 251 19.91 -5.56 9.89
CA TYR A 251 19.42 -5.32 8.52
C TYR A 251 19.14 -3.84 8.28
N CYS A 252 19.17 -3.37 7.02
CA CYS A 252 18.52 -2.09 6.71
C CYS A 252 17.08 -2.33 6.26
N GLY A 253 16.97 -3.08 5.16
CA GLY A 253 15.78 -3.81 4.73
C GLY A 253 16.05 -5.32 4.68
N ILE A 254 14.96 -6.11 4.65
CA ILE A 254 14.88 -7.48 4.15
C ILE A 254 13.41 -7.92 4.09
N GLY A 255 12.99 -8.49 2.96
CA GLY A 255 11.62 -8.95 2.71
C GLY A 255 11.54 -10.38 2.18
N GLU A 256 10.45 -11.07 2.50
CA GLU A 256 9.97 -12.18 1.67
C GLU A 256 9.39 -11.62 0.35
N PHE A 257 9.72 -12.25 -0.77
CA PHE A 257 9.32 -11.81 -2.12
C PHE A 257 8.87 -13.04 -2.93
N ALA A 258 7.71 -12.98 -3.58
CA ALA A 258 7.13 -14.14 -4.26
C ALA A 258 7.79 -14.47 -5.61
N GLY A 259 8.26 -13.46 -6.37
CA GLY A 259 8.74 -13.64 -7.74
C GLY A 259 7.65 -14.11 -8.73
N ASP A 260 6.37 -13.91 -8.40
CA ASP A 260 5.24 -14.36 -9.21
C ASP A 260 4.80 -13.24 -10.17
N THR A 261 4.86 -13.52 -11.46
CA THR A 261 4.70 -12.56 -12.55
C THR A 261 3.29 -12.57 -13.16
N ARG A 262 2.41 -13.48 -12.71
CA ARG A 262 1.07 -13.69 -13.27
C ARG A 262 0.13 -12.52 -12.92
N LYS A 263 -0.74 -12.12 -13.84
CA LYS A 263 -1.68 -11.00 -13.65
C LYS A 263 -2.89 -11.35 -12.77
N THR A 264 -3.26 -12.63 -12.71
CA THR A 264 -4.46 -13.18 -12.06
C THR A 264 -4.50 -12.97 -10.54
N ALA A 265 -5.71 -12.86 -9.95
CA ALA A 265 -5.91 -12.83 -8.49
C ALA A 265 -5.15 -13.90 -7.70
N ASP A 266 -4.93 -15.09 -8.28
CA ASP A 266 -4.20 -16.21 -7.68
C ASP A 266 -2.67 -16.03 -7.62
N ASN A 267 -2.14 -14.87 -8.02
CA ASN A 267 -0.75 -14.49 -7.80
C ASN A 267 -0.40 -14.59 -6.31
N HIS A 268 0.71 -15.25 -5.97
CA HIS A 268 1.12 -15.46 -4.57
C HIS A 268 1.31 -14.14 -3.78
N SER A 269 1.52 -13.01 -4.45
CA SER A 269 1.62 -11.68 -3.86
C SER A 269 0.29 -11.21 -3.23
N ASN A 270 -0.86 -11.75 -3.64
CA ASN A 270 -2.16 -11.54 -3.00
C ASN A 270 -2.37 -12.38 -1.73
N PHE A 271 -1.37 -13.15 -1.28
CA PHE A 271 -1.48 -14.01 -0.10
C PHE A 271 -0.30 -13.81 0.87
N GLY A 272 -0.57 -14.07 2.14
CA GLY A 272 0.41 -14.20 3.22
C GLY A 272 0.50 -15.63 3.75
N PRO A 273 1.07 -15.84 4.96
CA PRO A 273 1.76 -14.86 5.79
C PRO A 273 3.15 -14.52 5.23
N SER A 274 3.36 -13.28 4.79
CA SER A 274 4.70 -12.81 4.40
C SER A 274 5.22 -11.71 5.33
N PHE A 275 6.55 -11.61 5.46
CA PHE A 275 7.22 -10.67 6.35
C PHE A 275 8.13 -9.69 5.61
N ALA A 276 8.13 -8.45 6.08
CA ALA A 276 8.94 -7.31 5.64
C ALA A 276 9.61 -6.71 6.89
N ARG A 277 10.92 -6.36 6.87
CA ARG A 277 11.65 -5.95 8.09
C ARG A 277 12.62 -4.79 7.86
N THR A 278 12.61 -3.84 8.79
CA THR A 278 13.67 -2.83 8.95
C THR A 278 14.13 -2.72 10.42
N ASP A 279 15.44 -2.56 10.65
CA ASP A 279 16.02 -2.43 12.01
C ASP A 279 16.31 -0.96 12.40
N ALA A 280 16.68 -0.71 13.66
CA ALA A 280 16.68 0.63 14.27
C ALA A 280 17.53 1.69 13.55
N GLY A 281 18.63 1.32 12.88
CA GLY A 281 19.43 2.22 12.04
C GLY A 281 18.78 2.65 10.72
N CYS A 282 17.68 2.00 10.32
CA CYS A 282 16.96 2.24 9.07
C CYS A 282 15.44 2.50 9.22
N TRP A 283 14.92 2.58 10.44
CA TRP A 283 13.52 2.93 10.68
C TRP A 283 13.11 4.26 10.02
N GLY A 284 12.04 4.22 9.23
CA GLY A 284 11.49 5.34 8.47
C GLY A 284 10.52 4.80 7.41
N PRO A 285 9.66 5.63 6.80
CA PRO A 285 8.59 5.15 5.93
C PRO A 285 9.12 4.49 4.65
N GLN A 286 10.12 5.11 4.00
CA GLN A 286 10.67 4.69 2.72
C GLN A 286 11.23 3.25 2.73
N VAL A 287 11.98 2.86 3.77
CA VAL A 287 12.61 1.53 3.85
C VAL A 287 11.59 0.43 4.11
N ILE A 288 10.59 0.64 4.98
CA ILE A 288 9.55 -0.39 5.21
C ILE A 288 8.49 -0.39 4.09
N ALA A 289 8.31 0.72 3.36
CA ALA A 289 7.54 0.75 2.11
C ALA A 289 8.22 -0.08 1.01
N HIS A 290 9.56 -0.01 0.90
CA HIS A 290 10.34 -0.87 0.01
C HIS A 290 10.16 -2.37 0.34
N GLU A 291 10.33 -2.77 1.61
CA GLU A 291 10.10 -4.18 2.00
C GLU A 291 8.65 -4.64 1.84
N LEU A 292 7.68 -3.73 2.04
CA LEU A 292 6.29 -4.02 1.73
C LEU A 292 6.09 -4.21 0.20
N GLY A 293 6.82 -3.46 -0.63
CA GLY A 293 6.84 -3.61 -2.08
C GLY A 293 7.22 -5.03 -2.51
N HIS A 294 8.29 -5.57 -1.92
CA HIS A 294 8.69 -6.98 -2.07
C HIS A 294 7.60 -7.95 -1.61
N ASN A 295 6.97 -7.70 -0.47
CA ASN A 295 5.83 -8.48 0.02
C ASN A 295 4.60 -8.43 -0.90
N LEU A 296 4.46 -7.40 -1.73
CA LEU A 296 3.36 -7.19 -2.69
C LEU A 296 3.77 -7.45 -4.16
N GLY A 297 4.99 -7.97 -4.41
CA GLY A 297 5.41 -8.48 -5.72
C GLY A 297 6.24 -7.52 -6.60
N ALA A 298 6.72 -6.40 -6.06
CA ALA A 298 7.76 -5.59 -6.72
C ALA A 298 9.18 -6.09 -6.37
N VAL A 299 10.22 -5.92 -7.20
CA VAL A 299 10.16 -5.75 -8.67
C VAL A 299 10.33 -7.13 -9.29
N ASN A 300 9.43 -7.53 -10.17
CA ASN A 300 9.54 -8.84 -10.82
C ASN A 300 10.75 -8.90 -11.78
N ASN A 301 11.48 -10.02 -11.76
CA ASN A 301 12.70 -10.22 -12.58
C ASN A 301 12.45 -10.28 -14.11
N ASN A 302 11.21 -10.05 -14.56
CA ASN A 302 10.83 -9.94 -15.96
C ASN A 302 10.29 -8.53 -16.32
N ALA A 303 10.36 -7.57 -15.38
CA ALA A 303 9.97 -6.18 -15.60
C ALA A 303 10.98 -5.42 -16.49
N PRO A 304 10.54 -4.53 -17.40
CA PRO A 304 11.36 -3.88 -18.44
C PRO A 304 12.72 -3.29 -18.01
N SER A 305 12.83 -2.73 -16.80
CA SER A 305 14.04 -2.12 -16.25
C SER A 305 14.65 -2.93 -15.10
N SER A 306 14.25 -4.20 -14.91
CA SER A 306 14.71 -5.04 -13.80
C SER A 306 16.22 -5.31 -13.82
N THR A 307 16.81 -5.33 -12.62
CA THR A 307 18.18 -5.76 -12.35
C THR A 307 18.39 -7.27 -12.51
N GLY A 308 17.32 -8.07 -12.39
CA GLY A 308 17.41 -9.52 -12.16
C GLY A 308 17.74 -9.92 -10.70
N GLY A 309 17.71 -8.97 -9.76
CA GLY A 309 17.88 -9.19 -8.32
C GLY A 309 16.64 -8.83 -7.48
N ALA A 310 15.49 -8.69 -8.13
CA ALA A 310 14.21 -8.16 -7.62
C ALA A 310 14.13 -6.62 -7.43
N HIS A 311 15.08 -5.87 -7.99
CA HIS A 311 15.05 -4.40 -8.07
C HIS A 311 14.96 -3.91 -9.52
N CYS A 312 14.88 -2.59 -9.70
CA CYS A 312 14.88 -1.91 -10.99
C CYS A 312 16.13 -1.01 -11.18
N THR A 313 16.26 -0.42 -12.37
CA THR A 313 17.43 0.39 -12.75
C THR A 313 17.12 1.86 -13.04
N ASP A 314 15.87 2.29 -12.98
CA ASP A 314 15.47 3.68 -13.25
C ASP A 314 15.56 4.57 -12.01
N GLU A 315 16.64 5.34 -11.94
CA GLU A 315 16.92 6.30 -10.88
C GLU A 315 16.21 7.64 -11.18
N TYR A 316 15.54 8.32 -10.24
CA TYR A 316 15.38 8.08 -8.80
C TYR A 316 14.01 7.44 -8.48
N ASP A 317 14.01 6.34 -7.73
CA ASP A 317 12.85 5.48 -7.42
C ASP A 317 13.15 4.62 -6.19
N VAL A 318 12.16 4.39 -5.32
CA VAL A 318 12.40 3.69 -4.05
C VAL A 318 12.86 2.23 -4.19
N MET A 319 12.53 1.54 -5.30
CA MET A 319 12.88 0.13 -5.55
C MET A 319 14.07 -0.04 -6.51
N CYS A 320 14.67 1.03 -7.03
CA CYS A 320 15.72 0.92 -8.04
C CYS A 320 17.13 1.14 -7.46
N TYR A 321 17.99 0.12 -7.45
CA TYR A 321 19.42 0.27 -7.16
C TYR A 321 20.29 -0.80 -7.84
N SER A 322 21.61 -0.54 -7.92
CA SER A 322 22.56 -1.40 -8.66
C SER A 322 22.87 -2.70 -7.91
N ASP A 323 22.06 -3.73 -8.16
CA ASP A 323 22.09 -5.03 -7.49
C ASP A 323 23.40 -5.82 -7.61
N SER A 324 23.78 -6.47 -6.51
CA SER A 324 24.80 -7.52 -6.54
C SER A 324 24.21 -8.86 -7.04
N PRO A 325 24.95 -9.71 -7.77
CA PRO A 325 26.39 -9.63 -8.06
C PRO A 325 26.73 -8.93 -9.39
N TYR A 326 25.74 -8.47 -10.16
CA TYR A 326 25.95 -8.01 -11.54
C TYR A 326 26.30 -6.52 -11.64
N TYR A 327 25.84 -5.72 -10.69
CA TYR A 327 25.97 -4.26 -10.61
C TYR A 327 25.58 -3.57 -11.94
N PRO A 328 24.31 -3.73 -12.38
CA PRO A 328 23.83 -3.11 -13.61
C PRO A 328 23.93 -1.58 -13.54
N PRO A 329 24.22 -0.91 -14.67
CA PRO A 329 24.32 0.56 -14.70
C PRO A 329 22.94 1.20 -14.49
N MET A 330 22.85 2.14 -13.55
CA MET A 330 21.63 2.90 -13.29
C MET A 330 21.30 3.86 -14.44
N ARG A 331 20.00 4.01 -14.70
CA ARG A 331 19.39 4.87 -15.71
C ARG A 331 18.80 6.10 -15.02
N PHE A 332 19.51 7.22 -15.06
CA PHE A 332 19.06 8.49 -14.46
C PHE A 332 18.01 9.17 -15.36
N VAL A 333 16.81 8.60 -15.42
CA VAL A 333 15.71 9.06 -16.30
C VAL A 333 14.59 9.78 -15.53
N CYS A 334 14.49 9.56 -14.22
CA CYS A 334 13.47 10.16 -13.38
C CYS A 334 14.02 11.37 -12.60
N ALA A 335 13.13 12.25 -12.14
CA ALA A 335 13.53 13.43 -11.39
C ALA A 335 13.85 13.06 -9.93
N ALA A 336 14.89 13.68 -9.34
CA ALA A 336 15.31 13.48 -7.94
C ALA A 336 14.26 13.91 -6.88
N SER A 337 13.07 14.32 -7.30
CA SER A 337 11.89 14.49 -6.44
C SER A 337 11.03 13.22 -6.33
N GLN A 338 11.35 12.15 -7.05
CA GLN A 338 10.63 10.86 -7.05
C GLN A 338 11.36 9.75 -6.27
N GLU A 339 12.51 10.05 -5.66
CA GLU A 339 13.31 9.16 -4.78
C GLU A 339 12.48 8.34 -3.76
N SER A 340 11.46 8.96 -3.18
CA SER A 340 10.59 8.34 -2.16
C SER A 340 9.29 7.76 -2.73
N LEU A 341 9.13 7.71 -4.06
CA LEU A 341 7.94 7.24 -4.76
C LEU A 341 8.20 5.89 -5.46
N LEU A 342 7.11 5.20 -5.78
CA LEU A 342 7.07 3.93 -6.48
C LEU A 342 6.97 4.13 -8.01
N ASP A 343 7.64 3.24 -8.73
CA ASP A 343 7.70 3.07 -10.19
C ASP A 343 7.72 4.41 -10.94
N CYS A 344 8.84 5.13 -10.85
CA CYS A 344 8.99 6.47 -11.41
C CYS A 344 8.71 6.55 -12.92
N GLY A 345 8.98 5.45 -13.65
CA GLY A 345 8.60 5.24 -15.07
C GLY A 345 7.12 4.86 -15.26
N ASN A 346 6.50 4.23 -14.27
CA ASN A 346 5.13 3.69 -14.23
C ASN A 346 4.95 2.50 -15.17
N ASN A 347 5.96 1.64 -15.27
CA ASN A 347 6.06 0.58 -16.28
C ASN A 347 6.68 -0.74 -15.80
N ASP A 348 7.15 -0.84 -14.56
CA ASP A 348 7.95 -1.96 -14.05
C ASP A 348 7.27 -2.77 -12.95
N TYR A 349 6.53 -2.12 -12.04
CA TYR A 349 5.86 -2.79 -10.94
C TYR A 349 4.60 -2.10 -10.40
N PHE A 350 4.34 -0.81 -10.70
CA PHE A 350 3.22 -0.07 -10.11
C PHE A 350 2.65 1.02 -11.05
N ASN A 351 1.40 0.84 -11.47
CA ASN A 351 0.64 1.85 -12.23
C ASN A 351 -0.88 1.62 -12.03
N THR A 352 -1.65 2.66 -11.70
CA THR A 352 -3.11 2.55 -11.51
C THR A 352 -3.94 2.63 -12.79
N SER A 353 -3.32 3.01 -13.91
CA SER A 353 -3.93 3.11 -15.24
C SER A 353 -2.93 2.62 -16.31
N PRO A 354 -2.50 1.34 -16.25
CA PRO A 354 -1.47 0.82 -17.13
C PRO A 354 -1.96 0.81 -18.59
N PRO A 355 -1.21 1.38 -19.55
CA PRO A 355 -1.64 1.40 -20.96
C PRO A 355 -1.89 0.00 -21.50
N ALA A 356 -2.96 -0.17 -22.29
CA ALA A 356 -3.30 -1.46 -22.89
C ALA A 356 -2.12 -2.04 -23.70
N GLY A 357 -1.75 -3.29 -23.45
CA GLY A 357 -0.58 -3.93 -24.06
C GLY A 357 0.78 -3.62 -23.41
N SER A 358 0.84 -2.77 -22.38
CA SER A 358 2.06 -2.56 -21.57
C SER A 358 2.39 -3.78 -20.70
N TYR A 359 3.59 -3.79 -20.09
CA TYR A 359 3.99 -4.84 -19.15
C TYR A 359 2.97 -5.00 -18.00
N LEU A 360 2.60 -3.91 -17.32
CA LEU A 360 1.68 -3.91 -16.17
C LEU A 360 0.21 -4.21 -16.54
N ALA A 361 -0.14 -4.16 -17.84
CA ALA A 361 -1.43 -4.65 -18.33
C ALA A 361 -1.46 -6.18 -18.53
N ASN A 362 -0.31 -6.84 -18.69
CA ASN A 362 -0.19 -8.28 -19.01
C ASN A 362 0.44 -9.13 -17.88
N TYR A 363 1.22 -8.51 -17.01
CA TYR A 363 1.96 -9.14 -15.90
C TYR A 363 1.57 -8.49 -14.56
N TRP A 364 2.00 -9.10 -13.46
CA TRP A 364 1.73 -8.63 -12.11
C TRP A 364 2.05 -7.14 -11.93
N ASN A 365 1.07 -6.40 -11.42
CA ASN A 365 1.12 -4.99 -11.14
C ASN A 365 0.74 -4.80 -9.67
N MET A 366 1.66 -4.28 -8.86
CA MET A 366 1.48 -4.16 -7.42
C MET A 366 0.28 -3.26 -7.04
N ALA A 367 -0.09 -2.32 -7.91
CA ALA A 367 -1.27 -1.49 -7.76
C ALA A 367 -2.60 -2.27 -7.84
N ASP A 368 -2.59 -3.55 -8.25
CA ASP A 368 -3.79 -4.39 -8.30
C ASP A 368 -3.84 -5.38 -7.11
N SER A 369 -2.94 -5.25 -6.12
CA SER A 369 -2.93 -6.13 -4.96
C SER A 369 -4.06 -5.85 -3.97
N VAL A 370 -4.72 -6.92 -3.50
CA VAL A 370 -5.83 -6.91 -2.53
C VAL A 370 -5.47 -6.34 -1.13
N PHE A 371 -4.20 -6.00 -0.89
CA PHE A 371 -3.72 -5.30 0.31
C PHE A 371 -3.68 -3.78 0.15
N LEU A 372 -3.96 -3.27 -1.06
CA LEU A 372 -4.15 -1.86 -1.36
C LEU A 372 -5.64 -1.58 -1.67
N GLU A 373 -6.05 -0.33 -1.55
CA GLU A 373 -7.46 0.08 -1.59
C GLU A 373 -7.62 1.52 -2.09
N ARG A 374 -8.81 1.88 -2.60
CA ARG A 374 -9.11 3.23 -3.12
C ARG A 374 -9.82 4.10 -2.07
N SER A 375 -9.69 5.43 -2.14
CA SER A 375 -10.11 6.32 -1.03
C SER A 375 -11.60 6.65 -0.99
N ASP A 376 -12.32 6.34 -2.06
CA ASP A 376 -13.77 6.48 -2.19
C ASP A 376 -14.53 5.65 -1.14
N GLY A 377 -13.97 4.50 -0.74
CA GLY A 377 -14.63 3.57 0.21
C GLY A 377 -15.78 2.77 -0.40
N ASP A 378 -16.18 3.13 -1.64
CA ASP A 378 -16.80 2.24 -2.60
C ASP A 378 -15.78 1.16 -3.00
N ASP A 379 -15.89 -0.02 -2.39
CA ASP A 379 -15.00 -1.20 -2.56
C ASP A 379 -14.88 -1.63 -4.04
N PRO A 380 -13.68 -1.55 -4.68
CA PRO A 380 -13.52 -1.79 -6.11
C PRO A 380 -12.45 -2.86 -6.43
N GLY A 381 -12.55 -4.05 -5.81
CA GLY A 381 -11.83 -5.26 -6.25
C GLY A 381 -11.94 -6.46 -5.30
N PRO A 382 -11.77 -7.71 -5.79
CA PRO A 382 -11.20 -8.14 -7.07
C PRO A 382 -12.28 -8.40 -8.14
N ASP A 383 -12.00 -8.62 -9.43
CA ASP A 383 -10.78 -8.59 -10.26
C ASP A 383 -11.23 -8.13 -11.68
N PRO A 384 -10.35 -7.84 -12.65
CA PRO A 384 -10.57 -8.35 -14.00
C PRO A 384 -10.71 -9.89 -13.98
N ASP A 385 -11.95 -10.38 -14.10
CA ASP A 385 -12.44 -11.77 -13.97
C ASP A 385 -12.48 -12.37 -12.53
N PRO A 386 -13.57 -12.14 -11.77
CA PRO A 386 -13.94 -13.00 -10.63
C PRO A 386 -14.60 -14.31 -11.09
N ASP A 387 -14.06 -15.46 -10.66
CA ASP A 387 -14.71 -16.78 -10.79
C ASP A 387 -16.01 -16.80 -9.93
N PRO A 388 -17.19 -17.20 -10.43
CA PRO A 388 -18.49 -16.72 -9.91
C PRO A 388 -19.01 -17.41 -8.63
N GLU A 389 -18.23 -17.39 -7.54
CA GLU A 389 -18.60 -17.99 -6.22
C GLU A 389 -19.52 -17.09 -5.33
N GLN A 390 -20.67 -16.73 -5.92
CA GLN A 390 -21.99 -16.80 -5.25
C GLN A 390 -22.36 -15.78 -4.13
N CYS A 391 -21.80 -14.57 -4.07
CA CYS A 391 -22.27 -13.49 -3.15
C CYS A 391 -22.52 -13.95 -1.69
N THR A 392 -21.57 -14.69 -1.11
CA THR A 392 -21.76 -15.35 0.19
C THR A 392 -21.58 -14.39 1.39
N GLY A 393 -21.99 -14.81 2.59
CA GLY A 393 -21.84 -14.03 3.82
C GLY A 393 -22.93 -13.00 4.13
N PHE A 394 -23.83 -12.70 3.18
CA PHE A 394 -24.97 -11.80 3.39
C PHE A 394 -26.08 -12.42 4.25
N GLY A 395 -26.88 -11.57 4.90
CA GLY A 395 -27.94 -11.99 5.82
C GLY A 395 -29.19 -12.59 5.18
N ASN A 396 -29.31 -12.50 3.84
CA ASN A 396 -30.35 -13.07 2.98
C ASN A 396 -29.73 -13.34 1.60
N SER A 397 -30.31 -14.24 0.80
CA SER A 397 -29.96 -14.41 -0.61
C SER A 397 -31.13 -14.91 -1.46
N GLN A 398 -31.03 -14.70 -2.78
CA GLN A 398 -31.99 -15.13 -3.80
C GLN A 398 -31.23 -15.46 -5.10
N THR A 399 -31.73 -16.38 -5.92
CA THR A 399 -31.23 -16.63 -7.27
C THR A 399 -32.34 -16.45 -8.31
N GLY A 400 -31.96 -16.31 -9.58
CA GLY A 400 -32.90 -16.19 -10.68
C GLY A 400 -32.25 -16.37 -12.06
N ARG A 401 -32.96 -15.95 -13.10
CA ARG A 401 -32.48 -15.91 -14.48
C ARG A 401 -33.06 -14.69 -15.18
N LEU A 402 -32.26 -14.04 -16.03
CA LEU A 402 -32.72 -13.03 -16.99
C LEU A 402 -32.31 -13.41 -18.41
N ASP A 403 -33.15 -13.01 -19.36
CA ASP A 403 -32.83 -12.95 -20.78
C ASP A 403 -32.62 -11.46 -21.15
N GLN A 404 -31.93 -11.17 -22.27
CA GLN A 404 -31.44 -9.83 -22.59
C GLN A 404 -32.57 -8.79 -22.66
N GLY A 405 -32.39 -7.65 -21.99
CA GLY A 405 -33.38 -6.58 -21.86
C GLY A 405 -34.56 -6.92 -20.93
N GLY A 406 -34.44 -7.97 -20.12
CA GLY A 406 -35.39 -8.33 -19.07
C GLY A 406 -34.91 -7.92 -17.67
N ASP A 407 -35.86 -7.81 -16.73
CA ASP A 407 -35.62 -7.25 -15.40
C ASP A 407 -36.24 -8.06 -14.24
N ALA A 408 -35.66 -7.95 -13.05
CA ALA A 408 -36.14 -8.61 -11.82
C ALA A 408 -36.29 -7.61 -10.65
N ARG A 409 -37.08 -7.97 -9.62
CA ARG A 409 -37.10 -7.26 -8.32
C ARG A 409 -36.83 -8.24 -7.18
N VAL A 410 -36.05 -7.80 -6.20
CA VAL A 410 -35.61 -8.59 -5.03
C VAL A 410 -35.96 -7.82 -3.75
N PRO A 411 -36.47 -8.48 -2.69
CA PRO A 411 -36.84 -9.90 -2.61
C PRO A 411 -38.13 -10.25 -3.37
N ASP A 412 -38.16 -11.45 -3.96
CA ASP A 412 -39.36 -12.16 -4.44
C ASP A 412 -40.34 -11.31 -5.28
N GLY A 413 -39.82 -10.50 -6.22
CA GLY A 413 -40.63 -9.62 -7.07
C GLY A 413 -41.21 -8.39 -6.37
N ASN A 414 -40.91 -8.19 -5.09
CA ASN A 414 -41.54 -7.21 -4.20
C ASN A 414 -40.50 -6.26 -3.58
N TYR A 415 -40.46 -6.21 -2.24
CA TYR A 415 -39.73 -5.26 -1.40
C TYR A 415 -39.73 -5.74 0.06
N TYR A 416 -38.83 -5.19 0.88
CA TYR A 416 -38.78 -5.38 2.33
C TYR A 416 -39.00 -4.07 3.10
N TRP A 417 -39.24 -4.18 4.40
CA TRP A 417 -39.26 -3.03 5.33
C TRP A 417 -38.01 -3.05 6.21
N SER A 418 -37.20 -2.01 6.13
CA SER A 418 -36.12 -1.76 7.10
C SER A 418 -36.71 -1.05 8.32
N ARG A 419 -36.57 -1.68 9.49
CA ARG A 419 -37.09 -1.13 10.76
C ARG A 419 -36.21 -0.03 11.33
N TYR A 420 -34.91 -0.06 11.05
CA TYR A 420 -33.92 0.82 11.64
C TYR A 420 -33.18 1.61 10.57
N ALA A 421 -32.58 2.73 10.98
CA ALA A 421 -31.61 3.42 10.16
C ALA A 421 -30.24 2.72 10.26
N GLY A 422 -29.47 2.72 9.18
CA GLY A 422 -28.10 2.20 9.15
C GLY A 422 -27.70 1.63 7.79
N ARG A 423 -26.67 0.79 7.81
CA ARG A 423 -26.03 0.24 6.61
C ARG A 423 -26.83 -0.90 5.97
N HIS A 424 -27.20 -0.72 4.71
CA HIS A 424 -27.67 -1.75 3.81
C HIS A 424 -26.50 -2.18 2.92
N THR A 425 -26.30 -3.49 2.72
CA THR A 425 -25.30 -3.97 1.75
C THR A 425 -25.91 -5.02 0.83
N ALA A 426 -25.42 -5.12 -0.40
CA ALA A 426 -25.77 -6.19 -1.33
C ALA A 426 -24.63 -6.53 -2.30
N CYS A 427 -24.74 -7.72 -2.90
CA CYS A 427 -23.95 -8.24 -4.00
C CYS A 427 -24.90 -8.90 -4.98
N LEU A 428 -24.74 -8.62 -6.28
CA LEU A 428 -25.25 -9.39 -7.40
C LEU A 428 -24.04 -10.03 -8.09
N ALA A 429 -24.21 -11.26 -8.58
CA ALA A 429 -23.25 -11.93 -9.45
C ALA A 429 -24.00 -12.61 -10.61
N GLY A 430 -23.38 -12.64 -11.78
CA GLY A 430 -23.96 -13.20 -13.00
C GLY A 430 -22.95 -13.97 -13.85
N PRO A 431 -23.28 -14.24 -15.13
CA PRO A 431 -22.37 -14.90 -16.06
C PRO A 431 -21.33 -13.94 -16.67
N ASP A 432 -20.10 -14.43 -16.79
CA ASP A 432 -19.01 -13.77 -17.50
C ASP A 432 -19.39 -13.39 -18.95
N GLY A 433 -18.97 -12.20 -19.37
CA GLY A 433 -19.33 -11.64 -20.68
C GLY A 433 -20.80 -11.20 -20.81
N THR A 434 -21.51 -11.01 -19.71
CA THR A 434 -22.85 -10.41 -19.67
C THR A 434 -22.88 -9.22 -18.69
N ASP A 435 -23.86 -8.33 -18.86
CA ASP A 435 -23.89 -6.97 -18.31
C ASP A 435 -25.24 -6.73 -17.62
N PHE A 436 -25.26 -6.82 -16.28
CA PHE A 436 -26.45 -6.83 -15.43
C PHE A 436 -26.38 -5.75 -14.34
N ASP A 437 -26.99 -4.58 -14.58
CA ASP A 437 -27.09 -3.47 -13.63
C ASP A 437 -27.77 -3.87 -12.29
N LEU A 438 -27.35 -3.24 -11.18
CA LEU A 438 -28.01 -3.34 -9.87
C LEU A 438 -28.47 -1.97 -9.30
N TYR A 439 -29.77 -1.74 -9.30
CA TYR A 439 -30.41 -0.52 -8.75
C TYR A 439 -31.04 -0.77 -7.37
N PHE A 440 -30.55 -0.11 -6.33
CA PHE A 440 -31.17 -0.12 -5.00
C PHE A 440 -32.17 1.02 -4.83
N GLN A 441 -33.40 0.72 -4.42
CA GLN A 441 -34.53 1.67 -4.44
C GLN A 441 -35.26 1.78 -3.09
N LYS A 442 -35.58 3.01 -2.68
CA LYS A 442 -36.41 3.34 -1.51
C LYS A 442 -37.81 3.81 -1.96
N TRP A 443 -38.85 3.48 -1.21
CA TRP A 443 -40.20 4.03 -1.42
C TRP A 443 -40.32 5.41 -0.77
N ASN A 444 -40.70 6.44 -1.55
CA ASN A 444 -40.85 7.81 -1.06
C ASN A 444 -42.27 8.16 -0.55
N GLY A 445 -43.23 7.24 -0.67
CA GLY A 445 -44.65 7.46 -0.38
C GLY A 445 -45.57 7.35 -1.61
N SER A 446 -45.06 7.61 -2.81
CA SER A 446 -45.82 7.56 -4.08
C SER A 446 -45.09 6.84 -5.23
N SER A 447 -43.77 6.73 -5.18
CA SER A 447 -42.95 6.01 -6.15
C SER A 447 -41.72 5.35 -5.52
N TRP A 448 -41.17 4.37 -6.24
CA TRP A 448 -39.82 3.86 -6.01
C TRP A 448 -38.80 4.85 -6.58
N VAL A 449 -37.78 5.18 -5.81
CA VAL A 449 -36.67 6.06 -6.21
C VAL A 449 -35.38 5.29 -6.01
N THR A 450 -34.53 5.21 -7.03
CA THR A 450 -33.17 4.69 -6.89
C THR A 450 -32.38 5.59 -5.95
N VAL A 451 -31.83 5.01 -4.88
CA VAL A 451 -31.05 5.71 -3.86
C VAL A 451 -29.56 5.36 -3.89
N GLN A 452 -29.21 4.21 -4.45
CA GLN A 452 -27.86 3.83 -4.87
C GLN A 452 -27.99 2.97 -6.13
N LYS A 453 -27.00 2.96 -7.00
CA LYS A 453 -26.86 1.92 -8.04
C LYS A 453 -25.41 1.50 -8.14
N SER A 454 -25.19 0.28 -8.61
CA SER A 454 -23.95 -0.12 -9.27
C SER A 454 -24.31 -0.66 -10.67
N ALA A 455 -23.43 -0.38 -11.61
CA ALA A 455 -23.71 -0.38 -13.05
C ALA A 455 -22.39 -0.26 -13.80
N THR A 456 -21.65 -1.35 -13.86
CA THR A 456 -20.33 -1.48 -14.48
C THR A 456 -20.46 -1.91 -15.95
N GLU A 457 -19.51 -2.70 -16.46
CA GLU A 457 -19.59 -3.36 -17.77
C GLU A 457 -19.67 -4.90 -17.61
N THR A 458 -19.96 -5.39 -16.39
CA THR A 458 -20.08 -6.83 -16.05
C THR A 458 -21.44 -7.13 -15.37
N SER A 459 -21.60 -8.32 -14.79
CA SER A 459 -22.81 -8.71 -14.03
C SER A 459 -22.58 -8.81 -12.51
N ASP A 460 -21.45 -8.28 -12.03
CA ASP A 460 -20.98 -8.45 -10.66
C ASP A 460 -21.00 -7.09 -9.96
N GLU A 461 -22.08 -6.84 -9.23
CA GLU A 461 -22.48 -5.49 -8.80
C GLU A 461 -22.66 -5.41 -7.28
N ALA A 462 -22.05 -4.40 -6.65
CA ALA A 462 -22.06 -4.19 -5.20
C ALA A 462 -22.95 -3.01 -4.80
N ILE A 463 -23.52 -3.05 -3.60
CA ILE A 463 -24.17 -1.90 -2.97
C ILE A 463 -23.68 -1.81 -1.53
N ASP A 464 -23.17 -0.65 -1.12
CA ASP A 464 -23.24 -0.18 0.26
C ASP A 464 -24.08 1.11 0.28
N TYR A 465 -24.97 1.25 1.26
CA TYR A 465 -25.84 2.40 1.40
C TYR A 465 -26.30 2.63 2.84
N GLN A 466 -26.03 3.82 3.37
CA GLN A 466 -26.57 4.27 4.66
C GLN A 466 -27.98 4.84 4.46
N GLY A 467 -28.99 4.22 5.07
CA GLY A 467 -30.39 4.58 4.87
C GLY A 467 -31.24 4.56 6.13
N ASP A 468 -32.23 5.46 6.23
CA ASP A 468 -33.22 5.45 7.33
C ASP A 468 -34.25 4.32 7.16
N SER A 469 -34.99 4.02 8.23
CA SER A 469 -36.15 3.12 8.17
C SER A 469 -37.12 3.47 7.02
N GLY A 470 -37.65 2.45 6.35
CA GLY A 470 -38.40 2.62 5.11
C GLY A 470 -38.65 1.31 4.37
N TYR A 471 -39.45 1.36 3.29
CA TYR A 471 -39.55 0.24 2.35
C TYR A 471 -38.45 0.33 1.29
N TYR A 472 -37.83 -0.81 1.00
CA TYR A 472 -36.66 -0.94 0.14
C TYR A 472 -36.78 -2.15 -0.79
N ARG A 473 -36.22 -2.05 -1.99
CA ARG A 473 -36.10 -3.18 -2.94
C ARG A 473 -34.84 -3.01 -3.80
N TYR A 474 -34.44 -4.09 -4.44
CA TYR A 474 -33.46 -4.05 -5.52
C TYR A 474 -34.15 -4.30 -6.87
N TRP A 475 -33.57 -3.75 -7.93
CA TRP A 475 -33.92 -3.98 -9.33
C TRP A 475 -32.65 -4.41 -10.06
N ILE A 476 -32.71 -5.58 -10.68
CA ILE A 476 -31.65 -6.11 -11.55
C ILE A 476 -32.12 -5.92 -12.99
N ASP A 477 -31.29 -5.36 -13.87
CA ASP A 477 -31.62 -5.08 -15.27
C ASP A 477 -30.58 -5.71 -16.21
N ALA A 478 -30.98 -6.63 -17.10
CA ALA A 478 -30.05 -7.31 -17.99
C ALA A 478 -29.76 -6.46 -19.25
N TRP A 479 -28.92 -5.45 -19.11
CA TRP A 479 -28.53 -4.53 -20.18
C TRP A 479 -27.91 -5.26 -21.39
N SER A 480 -27.02 -6.23 -21.14
CA SER A 480 -26.45 -7.09 -22.19
C SER A 480 -26.27 -8.55 -21.75
N GLY A 481 -26.33 -9.47 -22.71
CA GLY A 481 -26.21 -10.91 -22.44
C GLY A 481 -27.45 -11.53 -21.77
N SER A 482 -27.33 -12.77 -21.27
CA SER A 482 -28.46 -13.56 -20.71
C SER A 482 -27.96 -14.74 -19.88
N GLY A 483 -28.54 -14.98 -18.70
CA GLY A 483 -28.07 -16.07 -17.84
C GLY A 483 -28.70 -16.10 -16.45
N ALA A 484 -28.19 -17.01 -15.62
CA ALA A 484 -28.59 -17.15 -14.23
C ALA A 484 -27.81 -16.16 -13.36
N TRP A 485 -28.46 -15.61 -12.33
CA TRP A 485 -27.85 -14.69 -11.38
C TRP A 485 -28.05 -15.15 -9.93
N THR A 486 -27.14 -14.73 -9.07
CA THR A 486 -27.19 -14.90 -7.61
C THR A 486 -27.11 -13.54 -6.95
N MET A 487 -27.92 -13.30 -5.92
CA MET A 487 -27.90 -12.05 -5.17
C MET A 487 -27.89 -12.31 -3.67
N GLY A 488 -26.99 -11.65 -2.94
CA GLY A 488 -26.96 -11.59 -1.48
C GLY A 488 -27.27 -10.18 -0.99
N TRP A 489 -28.00 -10.03 0.13
CA TRP A 489 -28.17 -8.72 0.76
C TRP A 489 -28.36 -8.75 2.28
N SER A 490 -27.96 -7.66 2.94
CA SER A 490 -28.08 -7.39 4.37
C SER A 490 -28.76 -6.04 4.58
N ALA A 491 -29.57 -5.95 5.64
CA ALA A 491 -30.26 -4.72 6.05
C ALA A 491 -30.04 -4.47 7.55
N PRO A 492 -30.21 -3.24 8.05
CA PRO A 492 -30.09 -2.90 9.47
C PRO A 492 -30.95 -3.80 10.39
N ARG A 493 -30.40 -4.22 11.52
CA ARG A 493 -30.98 -5.18 12.49
C ARG A 493 -31.10 -4.63 13.90
#